data_AF-Q6D1Q1-F1
#
_entry.id   AF-Q6D1Q1-F1
#
_cell.length_a   1.000
_cell.length_b   1.000
_cell.length_c   1.000
_cell.angle_alpha   90.00
_cell.angle_beta   90.00
_cell.angle_gamma   90.00
#
_symmetry.space_group_name_H-M   'P 1'
#
loop_
_entity.id
_entity.type
_entity.pdbx_description
1 polymer ?
#
loop_
_entity_poly.entity_id
_entity_poly.type
_entity_poly.pdbx_seq_one_letter_code
_entity_poly.pdbx_strand_id
1 'polypeptide(L)'
;MTDLKIKELDTKYGRIFSRDALIIRDYSIQLAPMMVNIKTSLSLRGCIPSIKDAPDVCIEFCFSDVENVSIYKIDDFPYEKYTLSSFDEVDGKYKKNRKRVILSTYDHVFDIVGSLELKYE
;
A
#
# COMPACT_ATOMS: atom_id res chain seq x y z
N MET A 1 17.48 -17.21 -8.16
CA MET A 1 16.48 -16.28 -7.59
C MET A 1 15.79 -15.63 -8.77
N THR A 2 14.52 -15.90 -8.97
CA THR A 2 13.72 -15.18 -9.98
C THR A 2 13.65 -13.72 -9.54
N ASP A 3 14.07 -12.79 -10.40
CA ASP A 3 14.04 -11.37 -10.08
C ASP A 3 12.61 -10.95 -9.72
N LEU A 4 12.43 -10.47 -8.48
CA LEU A 4 11.20 -9.80 -8.05
C LEU A 4 11.07 -8.54 -8.88
N LYS A 5 10.18 -8.57 -9.89
CA LYS A 5 9.80 -7.38 -10.63
C LYS A 5 8.76 -6.63 -9.80
N ILE A 6 9.12 -5.42 -9.39
CA ILE A 6 8.25 -4.53 -8.63
C ILE A 6 7.98 -3.30 -9.49
N LYS A 7 6.76 -2.79 -9.43
CA LYS A 7 6.35 -1.55 -10.09
C LYS A 7 5.61 -0.66 -9.10
N GLU A 8 5.87 0.63 -9.19
CA GLU A 8 5.19 1.64 -8.37
C GLU A 8 3.74 1.79 -8.85
N LEU A 9 2.81 1.98 -7.91
CA LEU A 9 1.42 2.29 -8.20
C LEU A 9 1.14 3.77 -7.93
N ASP A 10 0.32 4.37 -8.80
CA ASP A 10 -0.13 5.74 -8.65
C ASP A 10 -1.51 5.79 -7.99
N THR A 11 -1.71 6.82 -7.16
CA THR A 11 -3.04 7.25 -6.71
C THR A 11 -3.53 8.40 -7.59
N LYS A 12 -4.77 8.87 -7.39
CA LYS A 12 -5.24 10.09 -8.07
C LYS A 12 -4.41 11.34 -7.71
N TYR A 13 -3.66 11.29 -6.61
CA TYR A 13 -2.77 12.36 -6.15
C TYR A 13 -1.30 12.16 -6.60
N GLY A 14 -1.05 11.18 -7.46
CA GLY A 14 0.29 10.80 -7.91
C GLY A 14 0.88 9.67 -7.08
N ARG A 15 2.19 9.51 -7.24
CA ARG A 15 2.96 8.43 -6.62
C ARG A 15 3.33 8.75 -5.19
N ILE A 16 3.20 7.79 -4.28
CA ILE A 16 3.57 7.98 -2.87
C ILE A 16 5.05 7.65 -2.70
N PHE A 17 5.92 8.67 -2.71
CA PHE A 17 7.37 8.46 -2.71
C PHE A 17 7.97 8.44 -1.29
N SER A 18 7.50 9.32 -0.41
CA SER A 18 8.03 9.42 0.94
C SER A 18 7.43 8.35 1.86
N ARG A 19 8.30 7.69 2.65
CA ARG A 19 7.95 6.73 3.70
C ARG A 19 6.95 7.29 4.72
N ASP A 20 7.07 8.58 5.02
CA ASP A 20 6.29 9.26 6.04
C ASP A 20 5.01 9.89 5.45
N ALA A 21 4.72 9.65 4.17
CA ALA A 21 3.56 10.22 3.50
C ALA A 21 2.24 9.61 3.99
N LEU A 22 2.25 8.34 4.42
CA LEU A 22 1.05 7.62 4.85
C LEU A 22 1.05 7.35 6.35
N ILE A 23 0.11 7.98 7.05
CA ILE A 23 -0.14 7.74 8.48
C ILE A 23 -1.43 6.94 8.63
N ILE A 24 -1.39 5.81 9.34
CA ILE A 24 -2.58 4.98 9.58
C ILE A 24 -3.53 5.74 10.51
N ARG A 25 -4.80 5.84 10.10
CA ARG A 25 -5.90 6.38 10.92
C ARG A 25 -6.74 5.27 11.54
N ASP A 26 -7.00 4.22 10.76
CA ASP A 26 -7.77 3.06 11.19
C ASP A 26 -7.41 1.85 10.32
N TYR A 27 -7.65 0.65 10.82
CA TYR A 27 -7.54 -0.57 10.04
C TYR A 27 -8.50 -1.64 10.56
N SER A 28 -8.98 -2.49 9.66
CA SER A 28 -9.79 -3.64 10.02
C SER A 28 -9.40 -4.87 9.21
N ILE A 29 -9.46 -6.03 9.87
CA ILE A 29 -9.27 -7.33 9.24
C ILE A 29 -10.50 -8.17 9.58
N GLN A 30 -11.30 -8.47 8.55
CA GLN A 30 -12.36 -9.47 8.65
C GLN A 30 -11.77 -10.80 8.18
N LEU A 31 -12.07 -11.91 8.87
CA LEU A 31 -11.46 -13.21 8.56
C LEU A 31 -12.32 -14.08 7.63
N ALA A 32 -13.63 -13.82 7.50
CA ALA A 32 -14.53 -14.63 6.67
C ALA A 32 -15.67 -13.79 6.03
N PRO A 33 -15.66 -13.57 4.69
CA PRO A 33 -14.48 -13.73 3.82
C PRO A 33 -13.34 -12.80 4.26
N MET A 34 -12.10 -13.15 3.93
CA MET A 34 -10.96 -12.34 4.36
C MET A 34 -10.93 -10.99 3.63
N MET A 35 -11.00 -9.91 4.40
CA MET A 35 -10.93 -8.53 3.91
C MET A 35 -10.01 -7.71 4.80
N VAL A 36 -9.25 -6.80 4.20
CA VAL A 36 -8.35 -5.90 4.91
C VAL A 36 -8.64 -4.48 4.43
N ASN A 37 -9.05 -3.60 5.34
CA ASN A 37 -9.21 -2.18 5.04
C ASN A 37 -8.19 -1.38 5.84
N ILE A 38 -7.48 -0.47 5.18
CA ILE A 38 -6.47 0.38 5.79
C ILE A 38 -6.81 1.83 5.45
N LYS A 39 -7.25 2.59 6.44
CA LYS A 39 -7.59 4.01 6.30
C LYS A 39 -6.38 4.85 6.70
N THR A 40 -6.01 5.80 5.85
CA THR A 40 -4.76 6.57 6.00
C THR A 40 -4.98 8.07 5.82
N SER A 41 -4.11 8.87 6.45
CA SER A 41 -3.81 10.25 6.10
C SER A 41 -2.66 10.23 5.09
N LEU A 42 -2.86 10.77 3.90
CA LEU A 42 -1.80 10.97 2.90
C LEU A 42 -1.36 12.43 2.89
N SER A 43 -0.08 12.66 3.17
CA SER A 43 0.56 13.95 2.95
C SER A 43 0.96 14.12 1.48
N LEU A 44 0.30 15.04 0.78
CA LEU A 44 0.56 15.32 -0.64
C LEU A 44 1.97 15.87 -0.92
N ARG A 45 2.65 16.37 0.11
CA ARG A 45 4.04 16.79 0.02
C ARG A 45 4.99 15.60 -0.20
N GLY A 46 4.60 14.42 0.29
CA GLY A 46 5.31 13.16 0.11
C GLY A 46 5.03 12.45 -1.22
N CYS A 47 4.20 13.05 -2.09
CA CYS A 47 3.88 12.51 -3.41
C CYS A 47 4.76 13.07 -4.53
N ILE A 48 4.72 12.42 -5.68
CA ILE A 48 5.23 12.93 -6.97
C ILE A 48 4.04 13.00 -7.95
N PRO A 49 3.66 14.20 -8.43
CA PRO A 49 4.23 15.51 -8.10
C PRO A 49 3.95 15.92 -6.64
N SER A 50 4.89 16.65 -6.04
CA SER A 50 4.77 17.12 -4.65
C SER A 50 3.91 18.39 -4.59
N ILE A 51 2.88 18.38 -3.75
CA ILE A 51 2.01 19.54 -3.52
C ILE A 51 2.29 20.08 -2.12
N LYS A 52 2.92 21.27 -2.06
CA LYS A 52 3.23 21.96 -0.79
C LYS A 52 1.99 22.64 -0.24
N ASP A 53 1.93 22.74 1.09
CA ASP A 53 0.90 23.48 1.84
C ASP A 53 -0.55 23.01 1.60
N ALA A 54 -0.73 21.85 0.96
CA ALA A 54 -2.02 21.19 0.84
C ALA A 54 -2.34 20.42 2.14
N PRO A 55 -3.62 20.39 2.56
CA PRO A 55 -4.03 19.54 3.67
C PRO A 55 -3.83 18.06 3.32
N ASP A 56 -3.58 17.25 4.34
CA ASP A 56 -3.58 15.80 4.18
C ASP A 56 -4.95 15.32 3.72
N VAL A 57 -4.94 14.34 2.82
CA VAL A 57 -6.15 13.73 2.26
C VAL A 57 -6.37 12.34 2.83
N CYS A 58 -7.62 11.90 2.91
CA CYS A 58 -7.93 10.54 3.36
C CYS A 58 -7.95 9.57 2.18
N ILE A 59 -7.26 8.45 2.33
CA ILE A 59 -7.31 7.32 1.38
C ILE A 59 -7.55 6.05 2.15
N GLU A 60 -8.49 5.24 1.66
CA GLU A 60 -8.74 3.90 2.16
C GLU A 60 -8.30 2.87 1.12
N PHE A 61 -7.43 1.95 1.53
CA PHE A 61 -7.00 0.80 0.75
C PHE A 61 -7.86 -0.39 1.14
N CYS A 62 -8.82 -0.74 0.29
CA CYS A 62 -9.77 -1.82 0.52
C CYS A 62 -9.31 -3.08 -0.22
N PHE A 63 -8.91 -4.11 0.52
CA PHE A 63 -8.55 -5.40 -0.02
C PHE A 63 -9.66 -6.42 0.21
N SER A 64 -10.10 -7.05 -0.87
CA SER A 64 -11.06 -8.15 -0.89
C SER A 64 -10.44 -9.41 -1.50
N ASP A 65 -11.13 -10.55 -1.36
CA ASP A 65 -10.65 -11.84 -1.84
C ASP A 65 -9.20 -12.16 -1.39
N VAL A 66 -8.84 -11.74 -0.17
CA VAL A 66 -7.47 -11.80 0.35
C VAL A 66 -7.04 -13.25 0.53
N GLU A 67 -5.91 -13.61 -0.07
CA GLU A 67 -5.27 -14.93 0.10
C GLU A 67 -4.19 -14.90 1.17
N ASN A 68 -3.52 -13.76 1.32
CA ASN A 68 -2.44 -13.57 2.29
C ASN A 68 -2.38 -12.11 2.73
N VAL A 69 -2.11 -11.91 4.01
CA VAL A 69 -1.70 -10.63 4.59
C VAL A 69 -0.51 -10.90 5.51
N SER A 70 0.57 -10.16 5.28
CA SER A 70 1.74 -10.12 6.15
C SER A 70 1.97 -8.68 6.58
N ILE A 71 2.16 -8.45 7.87
CA ILE A 71 2.35 -7.11 8.45
C ILE A 71 3.69 -7.09 9.15
N TYR A 72 4.53 -6.14 8.76
CA TYR A 72 5.87 -5.97 9.30
C TYR A 72 5.96 -4.61 9.97
N LYS A 73 6.79 -4.49 11.02
CA LYS A 73 7.36 -3.19 11.35
C LYS A 73 8.22 -2.75 10.18
N ILE A 74 8.27 -1.46 9.94
CA ILE A 74 8.88 -0.96 8.73
C ILE A 74 10.37 -1.30 8.59
N ASP A 75 11.14 -1.29 9.68
CA ASP A 75 12.57 -1.66 9.65
C ASP A 75 12.81 -3.19 9.58
N ASP A 76 11.75 -3.99 9.77
CA ASP A 76 11.81 -5.45 9.74
C ASP A 76 11.34 -6.01 8.38
N PHE A 77 11.03 -5.16 7.40
CA PHE A 77 10.51 -5.61 6.11
C PHE A 77 11.62 -6.25 5.26
N PRO A 78 11.53 -7.57 4.96
CA PRO A 78 12.65 -8.31 4.34
C PRO A 78 12.94 -7.91 2.88
N TYR A 79 12.04 -7.17 2.24
CA TYR A 79 12.13 -6.79 0.84
C TYR A 79 12.32 -5.28 0.61
N GLU A 80 12.68 -4.51 1.64
CA GLU A 80 12.87 -3.04 1.56
C GLU A 80 13.81 -2.64 0.41
N LYS A 81 14.89 -3.38 0.17
CA LYS A 81 15.84 -3.09 -0.92
C LYS A 81 15.24 -3.20 -2.34
N TYR A 82 14.04 -3.77 -2.48
CA TYR A 82 13.34 -3.92 -3.75
C TYR A 82 12.17 -2.94 -3.92
N THR A 83 11.71 -2.30 -2.84
CA THR A 83 10.60 -1.33 -2.93
C THR A 83 11.06 -0.09 -3.69
N LEU A 84 10.17 0.41 -4.54
CA LEU A 84 10.42 1.57 -5.38
C LEU A 84 9.69 2.81 -4.83
N SER A 85 8.57 2.60 -4.15
CA SER A 85 7.76 3.64 -3.52
C SER A 85 7.12 3.13 -2.23
N SER A 86 6.25 3.93 -1.61
CA SER A 86 5.45 3.48 -0.46
C SER A 86 4.18 2.73 -0.87
N PHE A 87 3.92 2.60 -2.17
CA PHE A 87 2.78 1.87 -2.70
C PHE A 87 3.15 1.16 -4.00
N ASP A 88 3.53 -0.12 -3.86
CA ASP A 88 4.09 -0.91 -4.95
C ASP A 88 3.25 -2.16 -5.24
N GLU A 89 3.32 -2.64 -6.49
CA GLU A 89 2.81 -3.94 -6.92
C GLU A 89 3.98 -4.86 -7.27
N VAL A 90 3.90 -6.10 -6.81
CA VAL A 90 4.85 -7.15 -7.18
C VAL A 90 4.26 -7.92 -8.36
N ASP A 91 5.00 -7.96 -9.48
CA ASP A 91 4.60 -8.73 -10.65
C ASP A 91 4.64 -10.24 -10.33
N GLY A 92 3.60 -10.95 -10.76
CA GLY A 92 3.48 -12.37 -10.51
C GLY A 92 2.24 -12.98 -11.17
N LYS A 93 2.15 -14.31 -11.11
CA LYS A 93 0.95 -15.04 -11.55
C LYS A 93 0.03 -15.23 -10.34
N TYR A 94 -0.97 -14.38 -10.23
CA TYR A 94 -2.00 -14.46 -9.19
C TYR A 94 -3.32 -15.00 -9.77
N LYS A 95 -4.16 -15.60 -8.93
CA LYS A 95 -5.46 -16.12 -9.38
C LYS A 95 -6.45 -14.98 -9.63
N LYS A 96 -7.19 -15.04 -10.74
CA LYS A 96 -8.23 -14.06 -11.11
C LYS A 96 -7.66 -12.64 -11.20
N ASN A 97 -8.33 -11.66 -10.57
CA ASN A 97 -8.00 -10.23 -10.56
C ASN A 97 -7.18 -9.82 -9.32
N ARG A 98 -6.46 -10.77 -8.71
CA ARG A 98 -5.63 -10.50 -7.53
C ARG A 98 -4.26 -10.01 -7.94
N LYS A 99 -3.63 -9.29 -7.02
CA LYS A 99 -2.24 -8.84 -7.12
C LYS A 99 -1.61 -8.86 -5.73
N ARG A 100 -0.28 -8.88 -5.69
CA ARG A 100 0.48 -8.64 -4.46
C ARG A 100 0.84 -7.17 -4.39
N VAL A 101 0.45 -6.51 -3.31
CA VAL A 101 0.66 -5.09 -3.07
C VAL A 101 1.48 -4.94 -1.81
N ILE A 102 2.49 -4.08 -1.88
CA ILE A 102 3.27 -3.64 -0.73
C ILE A 102 2.85 -2.19 -0.45
N LEU A 103 2.27 -1.97 0.72
CA LEU A 103 1.87 -0.66 1.21
C LEU A 103 2.70 -0.31 2.44
N SER A 104 3.65 0.60 2.26
CA SER A 104 4.48 1.14 3.33
C SER A 104 3.80 2.37 3.92
N THR A 105 3.65 2.36 5.23
CA THR A 105 3.17 3.49 6.05
C THR A 105 4.31 3.94 6.95
N TYR A 106 4.10 4.99 7.74
CA TYR A 106 5.11 5.49 8.66
C TYR A 106 5.73 4.40 9.57
N ASP A 107 4.89 3.55 10.16
CA ASP A 107 5.32 2.55 11.16
C ASP A 107 5.34 1.10 10.62
N HIS A 108 4.53 0.80 9.60
CA HIS A 108 4.26 -0.57 9.18
C HIS A 108 4.31 -0.75 7.67
N VAL A 109 4.67 -1.96 7.23
CA VAL A 109 4.53 -2.41 5.85
C VAL A 109 3.49 -3.52 5.78
N PHE A 110 2.47 -3.32 4.96
CA PHE A 110 1.45 -4.32 4.64
C PHE A 110 1.81 -4.96 3.29
N ASP A 111 2.05 -6.26 3.31
CA ASP A 111 2.26 -7.07 2.11
C ASP A 111 1.05 -7.99 1.92
N ILE A 112 0.21 -7.67 0.94
CA ILE A 112 -1.13 -8.25 0.79
C ILE A 112 -1.29 -8.84 -0.60
N VAL A 113 -1.78 -10.08 -0.67
CA VAL A 113 -2.24 -10.72 -1.91
C VAL A 113 -3.77 -10.72 -1.94
N GLY A 114 -4.37 -9.92 -2.81
CA GLY A 114 -5.82 -9.77 -2.92
C GLY A 114 -6.24 -8.86 -4.06
N SER A 115 -7.53 -8.57 -4.14
CA SER A 115 -8.09 -7.57 -5.06
C SER A 115 -8.18 -6.23 -4.33
N LEU A 116 -7.55 -5.21 -4.89
CA LEU A 116 -7.44 -3.87 -4.30
C LEU A 116 -8.38 -2.87 -4.97
N GLU A 117 -9.11 -2.14 -4.15
CA GLU A 117 -9.84 -0.92 -4.51
C GLU A 117 -9.35 0.24 -3.64
N LEU A 118 -9.19 1.43 -4.24
CA LEU A 118 -8.85 2.66 -3.52
C LEU A 118 -10.11 3.51 -3.40
N LYS A 119 -10.44 3.91 -2.17
CA LYS A 119 -11.48 4.90 -1.92
C LYS A 119 -10.85 6.22 -1.51
N TYR A 120 -11.39 7.28 -2.06
CA TYR A 120 -10.97 8.64 -1.78
C TYR A 120 -12.15 9.38 -1.17
N GLU A 121 -11.91 10.05 -0.04
CA GLU A 121 -12.86 11.02 0.51
C GLU A 121 -12.77 12.38 -0.23
#